data_AF-A0A1F2S6L0-F1
#
_entry.id   AF-A0A1F2S6L0-F1
#
_cell.length_a   1.000
_cell.length_b   1.000
_cell.length_c   1.000
_cell.angle_alpha   90.00
_cell.angle_beta   90.00
_cell.angle_gamma   90.00
#
_symmetry.space_group_name_H-M   'P 1'
#
loop_
_entity.id
_entity.type
_entity.pdbx_description
1 polymer ?
#
loop_
_entity_poly.entity_id
_entity_poly.type
_entity_poly.pdbx_seq_one_letter_code
_entity_poly.pdbx_strand_id
1 'polypeptide(L)'
;MPNKSQEIRIDELPEPFFQKTMEEVANHVVGFLRIEDTPRGQDAVLIGSGTLVKVGQIHAILTADHVLNELPKKGRLGLLLSETLNRTTIDVQACSYLCIARGTIDSEGPDLGAVVITPSVASALAAKKVFYNLDLRREELLNNPPDLHNGVWLVNGFIAELTAEEPGQGGYSKIKRFYNFSGLGGPDNPAARVGDYDYVCSPVSVSVRDNAPRSFGGMSGGGFWQVPMRREADGSFVPTRTILSGVVFYPQRFRDLTR
;
A
#
# COMPACT_ATOMS: atom_id res chain seq x y z
N MET A 1 -15.65 -31.66 13.84
CA MET A 1 -16.30 -30.54 14.56
C MET A 1 -15.91 -29.26 13.84
N PRO A 2 -16.84 -28.36 13.48
CA PRO A 2 -16.45 -27.08 12.91
C PRO A 2 -15.61 -26.32 13.95
N ASN A 3 -14.45 -25.81 13.54
CA ASN A 3 -13.64 -24.92 14.37
C ASN A 3 -14.52 -23.73 14.74
N LYS A 4 -14.77 -23.53 16.04
CA LYS A 4 -15.44 -22.31 16.52
C LYS A 4 -14.55 -21.13 16.16
N SER A 5 -15.08 -20.18 15.39
CA SER A 5 -14.48 -18.86 15.24
C SER A 5 -14.53 -18.13 16.59
N GLN A 6 -13.48 -17.37 16.89
CA GLN A 6 -13.38 -16.55 18.10
C GLN A 6 -13.08 -15.12 17.68
N GLU A 7 -13.86 -14.17 18.19
CA GLU A 7 -13.55 -12.75 18.07
C GLU A 7 -12.47 -12.36 19.09
N ILE A 8 -11.48 -11.62 18.63
CA ILE A 8 -10.32 -11.18 19.42
C ILE A 8 -10.16 -9.70 19.16
N ARG A 9 -9.88 -8.92 20.21
CA ARG A 9 -9.63 -7.49 20.02
C ARG A 9 -8.25 -7.30 19.41
N ILE A 10 -8.11 -6.29 18.55
CA ILE A 10 -6.83 -5.94 17.94
C ILE A 10 -5.74 -5.71 19.01
N ASP A 11 -6.06 -5.06 20.13
CA ASP A 11 -5.10 -4.76 21.19
C ASP A 11 -4.68 -5.99 22.02
N GLU A 12 -5.31 -7.15 21.81
CA GLU A 12 -4.93 -8.43 22.42
C GLU A 12 -3.91 -9.21 21.59
N LEU A 13 -3.64 -8.79 20.34
CA LEU A 13 -2.64 -9.42 19.50
C LEU A 13 -1.22 -8.98 19.92
N PRO A 14 -0.26 -9.90 19.93
CA PRO A 14 1.08 -9.61 20.44
C PRO A 14 1.90 -8.78 19.43
N GLU A 15 2.71 -7.84 19.91
CA GLU A 15 3.56 -6.97 19.08
C GLU A 15 4.38 -7.73 18.00
N PRO A 16 5.01 -8.90 18.29
CA PRO A 16 5.72 -9.66 17.27
C PRO A 16 4.87 -10.12 16.08
N PHE A 17 3.57 -10.35 16.29
CA PHE A 17 2.65 -10.68 15.19
C PHE A 17 2.51 -9.50 14.23
N PHE A 18 2.39 -8.28 14.78
CA PHE A 18 2.26 -7.06 14.00
C PHE A 18 3.54 -6.75 13.24
N GLN A 19 4.67 -6.75 13.94
CA GLN A 19 5.96 -6.43 13.36
C GLN A 19 6.26 -7.34 12.15
N LYS A 20 6.11 -8.65 12.33
CA LYS A 20 6.32 -9.64 11.25
C LYS A 20 5.42 -9.37 10.04
N THR A 21 4.15 -9.03 10.29
CA THR A 21 3.18 -8.80 9.22
C THR A 21 3.44 -7.49 8.49
N MET A 22 3.81 -6.43 9.22
CA MET A 22 4.16 -5.13 8.65
C MET A 22 5.44 -5.20 7.82
N GLU A 23 6.46 -5.92 8.30
CA GLU A 23 7.71 -6.17 7.57
C GLU A 23 7.45 -6.92 6.26
N GLU A 24 6.59 -7.94 6.28
CA GLU A 24 6.21 -8.70 5.09
C GLU A 24 5.55 -7.81 4.02
N VAL A 25 4.50 -7.06 4.38
CA VAL A 25 3.79 -6.22 3.40
C VAL A 25 4.66 -5.05 2.90
N ALA A 26 5.55 -4.53 3.75
CA ALA A 26 6.49 -3.48 3.37
C ALA A 26 7.48 -3.91 2.27
N ASN A 27 7.69 -5.21 2.05
CA ASN A 27 8.53 -5.71 0.96
C ASN A 27 7.90 -5.53 -0.44
N HIS A 28 6.60 -5.24 -0.50
CA HIS A 28 5.87 -5.05 -1.76
C HIS A 28 5.60 -3.58 -2.07
N VAL A 29 5.62 -2.70 -1.07
CA VAL A 29 5.22 -1.30 -1.25
C VAL A 29 6.31 -0.45 -1.87
N VAL A 30 5.88 0.54 -2.64
CA VAL A 30 6.72 1.59 -3.23
C VAL A 30 6.05 2.95 -3.09
N GLY A 31 6.86 4.00 -2.91
CA GLY A 31 6.39 5.38 -2.98
C GLY A 31 6.69 5.96 -4.36
N PHE A 32 5.75 6.68 -4.95
CA PHE A 32 5.96 7.45 -6.17
C PHE A 32 6.45 8.85 -5.84
N LEU A 33 7.58 9.23 -6.42
CA LEU A 33 8.18 10.54 -6.24
C LEU A 33 8.21 11.30 -7.56
N ARG A 34 7.67 12.51 -7.55
CA ARG A 34 7.94 13.50 -8.60
C ARG A 34 9.25 14.20 -8.28
N ILE A 35 10.13 14.31 -9.28
CA ILE A 35 11.38 15.07 -9.16
C ILE A 35 11.16 16.43 -9.80
N GLU A 36 11.30 17.49 -9.03
CA GLU A 36 11.08 18.87 -9.45
C GLU A 36 12.42 19.62 -9.45
N ASP A 37 12.67 20.41 -10.50
CA ASP A 37 13.82 21.31 -10.52
C ASP A 37 13.43 22.62 -9.80
N THR A 38 14.18 22.98 -8.76
CA THR A 38 13.98 24.19 -7.97
C THR A 38 15.22 25.11 -8.07
N PRO A 39 15.12 26.39 -7.69
CA PRO A 39 16.29 27.28 -7.63
C PRO A 39 17.41 26.78 -6.70
N ARG A 40 17.10 25.85 -5.77
CA ARG A 40 18.05 25.27 -4.81
C ARG A 40 18.53 23.86 -5.23
N GLY A 41 18.25 23.45 -6.47
CA GLY A 41 18.51 22.11 -6.98
C GLY A 41 17.26 21.27 -7.08
N GLN A 42 17.40 19.95 -7.13
CA GLN A 42 16.27 19.04 -7.29
C GLN A 42 15.57 18.73 -5.97
N ASP A 43 14.25 18.71 -6.01
CA ASP A 43 13.40 18.32 -4.88
C ASP A 43 12.57 17.09 -5.24
N ALA A 44 12.27 16.27 -4.24
CA ALA A 44 11.43 15.09 -4.39
C ALA A 44 10.11 15.30 -3.64
N VAL A 45 8.99 15.09 -4.34
CA VAL A 45 7.64 15.24 -3.82
C VAL A 45 6.93 13.89 -3.89
N LEU A 46 6.41 13.42 -2.76
CA LEU A 46 5.59 12.21 -2.70
C LEU A 46 4.23 12.50 -3.35
N ILE A 47 3.89 11.74 -4.39
CA ILE A 47 2.66 11.92 -5.17
C ILE A 47 1.69 10.74 -5.06
N GLY A 48 2.10 9.65 -4.43
CA GLY A 48 1.27 8.47 -4.21
C GLY A 48 2.10 7.27 -3.78
N SER A 49 1.41 6.15 -3.61
CA SER A 49 1.96 4.86 -3.25
C SER A 49 1.58 3.80 -4.27
N GLY A 50 2.22 2.65 -4.19
CA GLY A 50 1.92 1.51 -5.04
C GLY A 50 2.36 0.20 -4.42
N THR A 51 1.85 -0.90 -4.95
CA THR A 51 2.24 -2.25 -4.58
C THR A 51 2.84 -2.97 -5.80
N LEU A 52 4.04 -3.52 -5.65
CA LEU A 52 4.69 -4.32 -6.68
C LEU A 52 3.94 -5.63 -6.84
N VAL A 53 3.42 -5.87 -8.03
CA VAL A 53 2.64 -7.06 -8.38
C VAL A 53 3.13 -7.70 -9.68
N LYS A 54 2.88 -9.00 -9.82
CA LYS A 54 3.04 -9.70 -11.09
C LYS A 54 1.84 -10.58 -11.42
N VAL A 55 1.55 -10.70 -12.72
CA VAL A 55 0.58 -11.62 -13.32
C VAL A 55 1.25 -12.22 -14.55
N GLY A 56 1.46 -13.54 -14.55
CA GLY A 56 2.24 -14.25 -15.53
C GLY A 56 3.66 -13.68 -15.62
N GLN A 57 3.99 -13.13 -16.78
CA GLN A 57 5.27 -12.45 -17.04
C GLN A 57 5.18 -10.92 -16.89
N ILE A 58 3.98 -10.38 -16.70
CA ILE A 58 3.74 -8.94 -16.58
C ILE A 58 4.08 -8.52 -15.16
N HIS A 59 4.96 -7.53 -15.05
CA HIS A 59 5.30 -6.88 -13.79
C HIS A 59 4.72 -5.47 -13.79
N ALA A 60 4.13 -5.08 -12.68
CA ALA A 60 3.52 -3.77 -12.54
C ALA A 60 3.62 -3.25 -11.10
N ILE A 61 3.39 -1.96 -10.96
CA ILE A 61 3.09 -1.33 -9.68
C ILE A 61 1.59 -1.02 -9.69
N LEU A 62 0.81 -1.77 -8.90
CA LEU A 62 -0.61 -1.52 -8.71
C LEU A 62 -0.81 -0.28 -7.85
N THR A 63 -1.74 0.59 -8.21
CA THR A 63 -1.97 1.89 -7.55
C THR A 63 -3.41 2.38 -7.80
N ALA A 64 -3.75 3.56 -7.31
CA ALA A 64 -5.01 4.21 -7.63
C ALA A 64 -4.91 4.89 -9.01
N ASP A 65 -5.98 4.90 -9.79
CA ASP A 65 -5.97 5.48 -11.13
C ASP A 65 -5.69 6.99 -11.10
N HIS A 66 -6.23 7.74 -10.13
CA HIS A 66 -5.92 9.18 -10.03
C HIS A 66 -4.42 9.44 -9.78
N VAL A 67 -3.70 8.52 -9.12
CA VAL A 67 -2.24 8.66 -8.92
C VAL A 67 -1.53 8.62 -10.27
N LEU A 68 -2.01 7.83 -11.24
CA LEU A 68 -1.44 7.80 -12.59
C LEU A 68 -1.45 9.18 -13.26
N ASN A 69 -2.42 10.04 -12.95
CA ASN A 69 -2.52 11.40 -13.50
C ASN A 69 -1.44 12.33 -12.94
N GLU A 70 -1.01 12.09 -11.70
CA GLU A 70 0.08 12.83 -11.05
C GLU A 70 1.48 12.35 -11.48
N LEU A 71 1.59 11.13 -12.03
CA LEU A 71 2.86 10.59 -12.49
C LEU A 71 3.37 11.36 -13.72
N PRO A 72 4.70 11.60 -13.82
CA PRO A 72 5.30 12.27 -14.97
C PRO A 72 5.02 11.49 -16.25
N LYS A 73 4.67 12.20 -17.33
CA LYS A 73 4.44 11.60 -18.66
C LYS A 73 5.70 11.56 -19.53
N LYS A 74 6.78 12.19 -19.10
CA LYS A 74 8.09 12.24 -19.76
C LYS A 74 9.20 12.33 -18.71
N GLY A 75 10.41 11.94 -19.08
CA GLY A 75 11.58 12.03 -18.21
C GLY A 75 11.64 10.90 -17.20
N ARG A 76 11.79 11.23 -15.91
CA ARG A 76 12.07 10.25 -14.85
C ARG A 76 10.96 10.21 -13.81
N LEU A 77 10.55 9.00 -13.44
CA LEU A 77 9.73 8.72 -12.26
C LEU A 77 10.65 8.33 -11.11
N GLY A 78 10.57 9.03 -9.98
CA GLY A 78 11.27 8.64 -8.77
C GLY A 78 10.50 7.54 -8.03
N LEU A 79 11.24 6.60 -7.44
CA LEU A 79 10.69 5.50 -6.66
C LEU A 79 11.37 5.42 -5.30
N LEU A 80 10.56 5.23 -4.27
CA LEU A 80 11.04 4.91 -2.93
C LEU A 80 10.95 3.42 -2.68
N LEU A 81 12.12 2.77 -2.58
CA LEU A 81 12.27 1.32 -2.54
C LEU A 81 13.09 0.80 -1.36
N SER A 82 13.71 1.67 -0.57
CA SER A 82 14.68 1.27 0.46
C SER A 82 14.70 2.28 1.59
N GLU A 83 15.09 1.80 2.77
CA GLU A 83 15.36 2.59 3.97
C GLU A 83 16.73 3.28 3.91
N THR A 84 17.60 2.87 2.99
CA THR A 84 18.92 3.47 2.77
C THR A 84 18.84 4.69 1.87
N LEU A 85 19.75 5.65 2.07
CA LEU A 85 19.86 6.84 1.23
C LEU A 85 20.06 6.44 -0.23
N ASN A 86 19.11 6.79 -1.09
CA ASN A 86 19.16 6.48 -2.51
C ASN A 86 18.36 7.47 -3.35
N ARG A 87 18.68 7.52 -4.65
CA ARG A 87 17.94 8.29 -5.66
C ARG A 87 17.48 7.36 -6.77
N THR A 88 16.59 6.43 -6.45
CA THR A 88 16.09 5.49 -7.46
C THR A 88 15.11 6.20 -8.39
N THR A 89 15.40 6.18 -9.68
CA THR A 89 14.52 6.68 -10.73
C THR A 89 14.44 5.68 -11.87
N ILE A 90 13.29 5.62 -12.53
CA ILE A 90 13.10 4.88 -13.78
C ILE A 90 12.71 5.83 -14.90
N ASP A 91 13.05 5.48 -16.14
CA ASP A 91 12.60 6.22 -17.31
C ASP A 91 11.11 5.95 -17.54
N VAL A 92 10.32 7.01 -17.74
CA VAL A 92 8.88 6.90 -18.03
C VAL A 92 8.64 6.13 -19.34
N GLN A 93 9.57 6.16 -20.30
CA GLN A 93 9.50 5.37 -21.53
C GLN A 93 9.60 3.86 -21.28
N ALA A 94 10.14 3.44 -20.14
CA ALA A 94 10.20 2.04 -19.72
C ALA A 94 8.93 1.60 -18.98
N CYS A 95 7.89 2.44 -18.98
CA CYS A 95 6.63 2.24 -18.29
C CYS A 95 5.44 2.39 -19.24
N SER A 96 4.31 1.78 -18.89
CA SER A 96 3.01 2.04 -19.50
C SER A 96 1.98 2.23 -18.40
N TYR A 97 1.22 3.32 -18.46
CA TYR A 97 0.16 3.61 -17.49
C TYR A 97 -1.14 2.96 -17.97
N LEU A 98 -1.64 2.03 -17.17
CA LEU A 98 -2.84 1.26 -17.44
C LEU A 98 -3.94 1.69 -16.47
N CYS A 99 -4.98 2.34 -16.99
CA CYS A 99 -6.24 2.51 -16.28
C CYS A 99 -6.96 1.16 -16.26
N ILE A 100 -7.19 0.60 -15.07
CA ILE A 100 -7.90 -0.68 -14.90
C ILE A 100 -9.38 -0.41 -14.66
N ALA A 101 -9.68 0.52 -13.75
CA ALA A 101 -11.03 0.94 -13.42
C ALA A 101 -11.04 2.37 -12.90
N ARG A 102 -11.94 3.19 -13.44
CA ARG A 102 -12.11 4.58 -13.00
C ARG A 102 -13.57 4.98 -12.99
N GLY A 103 -14.05 5.43 -11.82
CA GLY A 103 -15.35 6.07 -11.64
C GLY A 103 -15.31 7.57 -11.93
N THR A 104 -16.47 8.20 -11.86
CA THR A 104 -16.64 9.64 -12.09
C THR A 104 -16.49 10.48 -10.82
N ILE A 105 -16.58 9.85 -9.64
CA ILE A 105 -16.51 10.50 -8.33
C ILE A 105 -15.34 9.90 -7.54
N ASP A 106 -14.34 10.72 -7.23
CA ASP A 106 -13.08 10.30 -6.59
C ASP A 106 -13.28 9.60 -5.25
N SER A 107 -14.29 10.02 -4.47
CA SER A 107 -14.60 9.42 -3.16
C SER A 107 -15.36 8.10 -3.25
N GLU A 108 -15.91 7.76 -4.42
CA GLU A 108 -16.75 6.57 -4.61
C GLU A 108 -16.04 5.50 -5.44
N GLY A 109 -15.08 5.90 -6.28
CA GLY A 109 -14.36 4.98 -7.16
C GLY A 109 -15.27 4.39 -8.27
N PRO A 110 -14.86 3.28 -8.91
CA PRO A 110 -13.62 2.55 -8.69
C PRO A 110 -12.41 3.41 -9.02
N ASP A 111 -11.26 3.10 -8.45
CA ASP A 111 -10.05 3.91 -8.63
C ASP A 111 -8.82 3.02 -8.61
N LEU A 112 -8.61 2.32 -9.71
CA LEU A 112 -7.61 1.28 -9.86
C LEU A 112 -6.80 1.48 -11.13
N GLY A 113 -5.49 1.58 -10.95
CA GLY A 113 -4.53 1.76 -12.02
C GLY A 113 -3.29 0.90 -11.82
N ALA A 114 -2.48 0.80 -12.86
CA ALA A 114 -1.19 0.13 -12.80
C ALA A 114 -0.14 0.85 -13.62
N VAL A 115 1.09 0.88 -13.10
CA VAL A 115 2.29 1.21 -13.87
C VAL A 115 2.91 -0.10 -14.33
N VAL A 116 2.63 -0.51 -15.55
CA VAL A 116 3.26 -1.69 -16.17
C VAL A 116 4.69 -1.34 -16.53
N ILE A 117 5.64 -2.19 -16.16
CA ILE A 117 7.07 -1.93 -16.31
C ILE A 117 7.74 -2.98 -17.19
N THR A 118 8.78 -2.56 -17.92
CA THR A 118 9.59 -3.46 -18.72
C THR A 118 10.33 -4.50 -17.87
N PRO A 119 10.71 -5.67 -18.42
CA PRO A 119 11.44 -6.71 -17.69
C PRO A 119 12.78 -6.23 -17.08
N SER A 120 13.47 -5.28 -17.74
CA SER A 120 14.71 -4.70 -17.23
C SER A 120 14.46 -3.88 -15.96
N VAL A 121 13.42 -3.04 -15.95
CA VAL A 121 12.99 -2.31 -14.76
C VAL A 121 12.55 -3.27 -13.67
N ALA A 122 11.72 -4.26 -14.01
CA ALA A 122 11.25 -5.27 -13.05
C ALA A 122 12.41 -5.99 -12.36
N SER A 123 13.43 -6.40 -13.12
CA SER A 123 14.64 -7.04 -12.58
C SER A 123 15.40 -6.12 -11.62
N ALA A 124 15.53 -4.83 -11.95
CA ALA A 124 16.18 -3.85 -11.08
C ALA A 124 15.39 -3.60 -9.78
N LEU A 125 14.06 -3.60 -9.84
CA LEU A 125 13.21 -3.48 -8.64
C LEU A 125 13.26 -4.75 -7.79
N ALA A 126 13.28 -5.93 -8.42
CA ALA A 126 13.35 -7.23 -7.75
C ALA A 126 14.64 -7.43 -6.94
N ALA A 127 15.70 -6.67 -7.26
CA ALA A 127 16.93 -6.65 -6.47
C ALA A 127 16.77 -5.97 -5.09
N LYS A 128 15.68 -5.23 -4.87
CA LYS A 128 15.43 -4.45 -3.64
C LYS A 128 14.11 -4.80 -2.95
N LYS A 129 13.12 -5.28 -3.70
CA LYS A 129 11.75 -5.51 -3.26
C LYS A 129 11.20 -6.80 -3.87
N VAL A 130 10.06 -7.27 -3.38
CA VAL A 130 9.40 -8.49 -3.85
C VAL A 130 8.14 -8.14 -4.62
N PHE A 131 7.93 -8.74 -5.79
CA PHE A 131 6.66 -8.64 -6.51
C PHE A 131 5.66 -9.65 -5.95
N TYR A 132 4.53 -9.16 -5.46
CA TYR A 132 3.42 -10.00 -5.04
C TYR A 132 2.80 -10.70 -6.25
N ASN A 133 2.71 -12.02 -6.23
CA ASN A 133 2.21 -12.79 -7.36
C ASN A 133 0.69 -12.94 -7.28
N LEU A 134 -0.04 -12.21 -8.12
CA LEU A 134 -1.49 -12.23 -8.17
C LEU A 134 -2.06 -13.51 -8.79
N ASP A 135 -1.24 -14.33 -9.47
CA ASP A 135 -1.69 -15.64 -9.93
C ASP A 135 -1.70 -16.68 -8.81
N LEU A 136 -0.99 -16.42 -7.70
CA LEU A 136 -1.01 -17.35 -6.57
C LEU A 136 -2.43 -17.41 -6.02
N ARG A 137 -3.01 -18.60 -6.08
CA ARG A 137 -4.34 -18.89 -5.50
C ARG A 137 -5.46 -18.05 -6.11
N ARG A 138 -5.29 -17.57 -7.34
CA ARG A 138 -6.32 -16.82 -8.08
C ARG A 138 -7.66 -17.54 -8.09
N GLU A 139 -7.67 -18.84 -8.38
CA GLU A 139 -8.90 -19.64 -8.38
C GLU A 139 -9.53 -19.76 -7.00
N GLU A 140 -8.74 -19.90 -5.94
CA GLU A 140 -9.22 -19.93 -4.55
C GLU A 140 -9.84 -18.58 -4.19
N LEU A 141 -9.16 -17.46 -4.47
CA LEU A 141 -9.63 -16.13 -4.13
C LEU A 141 -10.88 -15.71 -4.92
N LEU A 142 -11.02 -16.15 -6.18
CA LEU A 142 -12.19 -15.83 -7.00
C LEU A 142 -13.42 -16.66 -6.62
N ASN A 143 -13.24 -17.91 -6.19
CA ASN A 143 -14.35 -18.83 -5.93
C ASN A 143 -14.68 -19.01 -4.45
N ASN A 144 -13.68 -18.90 -3.57
CA ASN A 144 -13.75 -19.11 -2.13
C ASN A 144 -12.83 -18.12 -1.39
N PRO A 145 -13.08 -16.80 -1.49
CA PRO A 145 -12.30 -15.82 -0.76
C PRO A 145 -12.39 -16.08 0.76
N PRO A 146 -11.32 -15.78 1.53
CA PRO A 146 -11.39 -15.86 2.98
C PRO A 146 -12.47 -14.94 3.52
N ASP A 147 -13.14 -15.39 4.58
CA ASP A 147 -14.08 -14.57 5.34
C ASP A 147 -13.42 -13.24 5.74
N LEU A 148 -14.10 -12.10 5.56
CA LEU A 148 -13.58 -10.77 5.87
C LEU A 148 -13.19 -10.61 7.34
N HIS A 149 -13.80 -11.39 8.24
CA HIS A 149 -13.52 -11.42 9.68
C HIS A 149 -12.43 -12.43 10.06
N ASN A 150 -11.89 -13.18 9.09
CA ASN A 150 -10.78 -14.09 9.33
C ASN A 150 -9.44 -13.33 9.27
N GLY A 151 -8.97 -12.92 10.45
CA GLY A 151 -7.65 -12.29 10.61
C GLY A 151 -7.71 -10.79 10.85
N VAL A 152 -6.64 -10.12 10.47
CA VAL A 152 -6.51 -8.65 10.55
C VAL A 152 -6.36 -8.04 9.17
N TRP A 153 -6.64 -6.74 9.09
CA TRP A 153 -6.42 -5.96 7.88
C TRP A 153 -5.32 -4.93 8.08
N LEU A 154 -4.51 -4.75 7.04
CA LEU A 154 -3.47 -3.74 7.01
C LEU A 154 -3.65 -2.84 5.79
N VAL A 155 -3.56 -1.54 6.02
CA VAL A 155 -3.27 -0.57 4.98
C VAL A 155 -1.78 -0.30 4.97
N ASN A 156 -1.13 -0.33 3.82
CA ASN A 156 0.30 -0.03 3.72
C ASN A 156 0.63 0.91 2.54
N GLY A 157 1.33 2.01 2.84
CA GLY A 157 1.64 3.08 1.89
C GLY A 157 2.41 4.21 2.55
N PHE A 158 2.68 5.29 1.83
CA PHE A 158 3.48 6.41 2.32
C PHE A 158 2.62 7.61 2.70
N ILE A 159 3.03 8.34 3.75
CA ILE A 159 2.31 9.55 4.19
C ILE A 159 3.16 10.78 3.98
N ALA A 160 2.68 11.69 3.13
CA ALA A 160 3.36 12.91 2.74
C ALA A 160 3.57 13.86 3.91
N GLU A 161 2.59 14.00 4.81
CA GLU A 161 2.68 14.88 5.98
C GLU A 161 3.84 14.50 6.93
N LEU A 162 4.20 13.22 6.97
CA LEU A 162 5.27 12.70 7.81
C LEU A 162 6.64 12.74 7.09
N THR A 163 6.74 13.43 5.95
CA THR A 163 8.02 13.64 5.26
C THR A 163 8.88 14.60 6.07
N ALA A 164 10.08 14.16 6.43
CA ALA A 164 11.07 14.99 7.11
C ALA A 164 12.17 15.42 6.12
N GLU A 165 12.59 16.68 6.22
CA GLU A 165 13.79 17.18 5.55
C GLU A 165 14.96 17.19 6.54
N GLU A 166 16.11 16.70 6.08
CA GLU A 166 17.36 16.70 6.84
C GLU A 166 18.45 17.45 6.06
N PRO A 167 19.46 18.01 6.75
CA PRO A 167 20.63 18.58 6.10
C PRO A 167 21.28 17.57 5.15
N GLY A 168 21.81 18.07 4.02
CA GLY A 168 22.55 17.26 3.07
C GLY A 168 23.76 16.55 3.70
N GLN A 169 23.98 15.29 3.32
CA GLN A 169 25.16 14.49 3.71
C GLN A 169 25.76 13.83 2.46
N GLY A 170 27.06 13.55 2.46
CA GLY A 170 27.68 12.71 1.42
C GLY A 170 27.64 13.28 -0.01
N GLY A 171 27.73 14.61 -0.15
CA GLY A 171 27.68 15.29 -1.45
C GLY A 171 26.27 15.63 -1.96
N TYR A 172 25.23 15.25 -1.23
CA TYR A 172 23.86 15.70 -1.49
C TYR A 172 23.60 17.03 -0.78
N SER A 173 22.86 17.93 -1.42
CA SER A 173 22.48 19.23 -0.85
C SER A 173 21.30 19.15 0.13
N LYS A 174 20.47 18.11 0.02
CA LYS A 174 19.29 17.87 0.84
C LYS A 174 19.03 16.36 0.94
N ILE A 175 18.54 15.92 2.10
CA ILE A 175 17.99 14.58 2.29
C ILE A 175 16.51 14.70 2.66
N LYS A 176 15.66 13.85 2.07
CA LYS A 176 14.25 13.69 2.46
C LYS A 176 14.00 12.28 2.94
N ARG A 177 13.36 12.17 4.10
CA ARG A 177 12.88 10.91 4.67
C ARG A 177 11.38 10.85 4.50
N PHE A 178 10.93 9.82 3.82
CA PHE A 178 9.52 9.55 3.60
C PHE A 178 9.07 8.41 4.51
N TYR A 179 7.88 8.55 5.08
CA TYR A 179 7.40 7.62 6.09
C TYR A 179 6.50 6.55 5.48
N ASN A 180 6.93 5.28 5.54
CA ASN A 180 6.08 4.13 5.24
C ASN A 180 5.16 3.87 6.43
N PHE A 181 3.86 4.00 6.20
CA PHE A 181 2.83 3.80 7.18
C PHE A 181 2.15 2.45 6.96
N SER A 182 2.17 1.61 8.00
CA SER A 182 1.29 0.45 8.14
C SER A 182 0.26 0.75 9.21
N GLY A 183 -1.02 0.76 8.82
CA GLY A 183 -2.15 0.94 9.70
C GLY A 183 -2.90 -0.37 9.84
N LEU A 184 -3.28 -0.72 11.06
CA LEU A 184 -4.07 -1.91 11.34
C LEU A 184 -5.55 -1.52 11.52
N GLY A 185 -6.44 -2.36 11.03
CA GLY A 185 -7.86 -2.22 11.21
C GLY A 185 -8.63 -3.49 10.85
N GLY A 186 -9.91 -3.30 10.61
CA GLY A 186 -10.80 -4.27 10.01
C GLY A 186 -11.81 -3.55 9.13
N PRO A 187 -12.39 -4.25 8.14
CA PRO A 187 -13.46 -3.71 7.31
C PRO A 187 -14.67 -3.33 8.17
N ASP A 188 -15.23 -2.15 7.92
CA ASP A 188 -16.58 -1.82 8.35
C ASP A 188 -17.57 -2.79 7.68
N ASN A 189 -18.59 -3.20 8.43
CA ASN A 189 -19.61 -4.11 7.94
C ASN A 189 -20.91 -3.34 7.67
N PRO A 190 -21.58 -3.56 6.51
CA PRO A 190 -21.17 -4.37 5.35
C PRO A 190 -20.25 -3.64 4.37
N ALA A 191 -19.38 -4.42 3.71
CA ALA A 191 -18.72 -3.97 2.49
C ALA A 191 -19.77 -3.54 1.47
N ALA A 192 -19.59 -2.37 0.87
CA ALA A 192 -20.51 -1.87 -0.14
C ALA A 192 -20.10 -2.47 -1.49
N ARG A 193 -21.03 -3.13 -2.19
CA ARG A 193 -20.81 -3.54 -3.58
C ARG A 193 -21.44 -2.52 -4.52
N VAL A 194 -20.62 -1.93 -5.39
CA VAL A 194 -21.09 -1.00 -6.42
C VAL A 194 -20.64 -1.51 -7.78
N GLY A 195 -21.60 -2.01 -8.56
CA GLY A 195 -21.31 -2.71 -9.82
C GLY A 195 -20.47 -3.97 -9.60
N ASP A 196 -19.31 -4.02 -10.26
CA ASP A 196 -18.37 -5.15 -10.24
C ASP A 196 -17.29 -5.03 -9.16
N TYR A 197 -17.38 -4.03 -8.28
CA TYR A 197 -16.35 -3.72 -7.29
C TYR A 197 -16.89 -3.80 -5.87
N ASP A 198 -16.07 -4.35 -4.98
CA ASP A 198 -16.29 -4.37 -3.55
C ASP A 198 -15.52 -3.22 -2.88
N TYR A 199 -16.19 -2.50 -2.00
CA TYR A 199 -15.66 -1.35 -1.29
C TYR A 199 -15.69 -1.59 0.20
N VAL A 200 -14.59 -1.24 0.85
CA VAL A 200 -14.39 -1.40 2.27
C VAL A 200 -13.89 -0.08 2.85
N CYS A 201 -14.58 0.41 3.86
CA CYS A 201 -14.03 1.41 4.77
C CYS A 201 -13.27 0.67 5.86
N SER A 202 -12.02 1.05 6.13
CA SER A 202 -11.23 0.47 7.22
C SER A 202 -10.87 1.59 8.19
N PRO A 203 -11.48 1.66 9.38
CA PRO A 203 -10.93 2.46 10.46
C PRO A 203 -9.51 2.02 10.72
N VAL A 204 -8.58 2.96 10.62
CA VAL A 204 -7.18 2.71 10.91
C VAL A 204 -6.93 3.17 12.33
N SER A 205 -6.59 2.23 13.21
CA SER A 205 -6.14 2.61 14.53
C SER A 205 -4.74 3.21 14.43
N VAL A 206 -4.65 4.51 14.70
CA VAL A 206 -3.39 5.25 14.87
C VAL A 206 -2.91 5.23 16.33
N SER A 207 -3.63 4.54 17.22
CA SER A 207 -3.52 4.63 18.68
C SER A 207 -2.19 4.18 19.29
N VAL A 208 -1.26 3.67 18.48
CA VAL A 208 0.07 3.22 18.92
C VAL A 208 1.13 4.32 18.71
N ARG A 209 0.76 5.54 18.28
CA ARG A 209 1.74 6.58 17.93
C ARG A 209 1.39 7.95 18.50
N ASP A 210 2.38 8.60 19.11
CA ASP A 210 2.28 9.92 19.76
C ASP A 210 1.78 11.04 18.82
N ASN A 211 1.89 10.86 17.50
CA ASN A 211 1.44 11.82 16.49
C ASN A 211 0.75 11.11 15.31
N ALA A 212 -0.57 10.97 15.39
CA ALA A 212 -1.37 10.58 14.23
C ALA A 212 -1.28 11.65 13.13
N PRO A 213 -1.13 11.27 11.84
CA PRO A 213 -1.14 12.24 10.76
C PRO A 213 -2.52 12.90 10.64
N ARG A 214 -2.54 14.21 10.37
CA ARG A 214 -3.78 14.97 10.12
C ARG A 214 -4.31 14.72 8.70
N SER A 215 -3.44 14.27 7.81
CA SER A 215 -3.71 13.94 6.42
C SER A 215 -2.98 12.66 6.02
N PHE A 216 -3.70 11.78 5.32
CA PHE A 216 -3.15 10.58 4.69
C PHE A 216 -2.74 10.84 3.23
N GLY A 217 -2.47 12.09 2.85
CA GLY A 217 -1.96 12.41 1.51
C GLY A 217 -0.71 11.58 1.17
N GLY A 218 -0.63 11.07 -0.06
CA GLY A 218 0.42 10.13 -0.50
C GLY A 218 0.09 8.65 -0.28
N MET A 219 -0.90 8.32 0.56
CA MET A 219 -1.29 6.94 0.85
C MET A 219 -2.01 6.27 -0.34
N SER A 220 -2.69 7.07 -1.17
CA SER A 220 -3.42 6.58 -2.34
C SER A 220 -2.54 5.71 -3.23
N GLY A 221 -3.07 4.56 -3.62
CA GLY A 221 -2.36 3.50 -4.31
C GLY A 221 -1.66 2.48 -3.41
N GLY A 222 -1.62 2.71 -2.10
CA GLY A 222 -1.12 1.75 -1.13
C GLY A 222 -1.94 0.45 -1.11
N GLY A 223 -1.31 -0.65 -0.70
CA GLY A 223 -1.96 -1.95 -0.65
C GLY A 223 -2.91 -2.07 0.55
N PHE A 224 -4.07 -2.68 0.31
CA PHE A 224 -4.99 -3.13 1.36
C PHE A 224 -4.89 -4.64 1.49
N TRP A 225 -4.45 -5.11 2.65
CA TRP A 225 -4.00 -6.48 2.87
C TRP A 225 -4.87 -7.17 3.91
N GLN A 226 -5.36 -8.35 3.58
CA GLN A 226 -5.97 -9.27 4.54
C GLN A 226 -4.90 -10.27 5.02
N VAL A 227 -4.85 -10.50 6.33
CA VAL A 227 -3.90 -11.42 6.95
C VAL A 227 -4.66 -12.40 7.83
N PRO A 228 -5.14 -13.51 7.24
CA PRO A 228 -5.77 -14.58 8.00
C PRO A 228 -4.78 -15.17 8.99
N MET A 229 -5.23 -15.43 10.21
CA MET A 229 -4.40 -15.92 11.29
C MET A 229 -4.95 -17.21 11.89
N ARG A 230 -4.08 -17.97 12.53
CA ARG A 230 -4.47 -19.14 13.33
C ARG A 230 -3.83 -19.06 14.69
N ARG A 231 -4.49 -19.69 15.66
CA ARG A 231 -3.94 -19.92 16.99
C ARG A 231 -3.17 -21.23 17.01
N GLU A 232 -1.94 -21.20 17.48
CA GLU A 232 -1.13 -22.39 17.70
C GLU A 232 -1.48 -23.06 19.04
N ALA A 233 -0.98 -24.28 19.25
CA ALA A 233 -1.23 -25.06 20.47
C ALA A 233 -0.72 -24.38 21.75
N ASP A 234 0.33 -23.55 21.65
CA ASP A 234 0.88 -22.74 22.74
C ASP A 234 0.06 -21.46 23.02
N GLY A 235 -1.02 -21.23 22.26
CA GLY A 235 -1.89 -20.07 22.37
C GLY A 235 -1.41 -18.83 21.60
N SER A 236 -0.24 -18.89 20.94
CA SER A 236 0.26 -17.81 20.10
C SER A 236 -0.55 -17.65 18.81
N PHE A 237 -0.61 -16.42 18.29
CA PHE A 237 -1.21 -16.14 17.00
C PHE A 237 -0.13 -16.08 15.92
N VAL A 238 -0.35 -16.78 14.81
CA VAL A 238 0.55 -16.75 13.67
C VAL A 238 -0.20 -16.37 12.38
N PRO A 239 0.36 -15.48 11.56
CA PRO A 239 -0.21 -15.19 10.25
C PRO A 239 -0.07 -16.45 9.38
N THR A 240 -1.14 -16.81 8.70
CA THR A 240 -1.13 -17.95 7.77
C THR A 240 -0.63 -17.55 6.38
N ARG A 241 -0.93 -16.31 5.98
CA ARG A 241 -0.55 -15.70 4.70
C ARG A 241 -0.93 -14.22 4.67
N THR A 242 -0.36 -13.49 3.71
CA THR A 242 -0.76 -12.12 3.35
C THR A 242 -1.46 -12.11 2.00
N ILE A 243 -2.61 -11.44 1.91
CA ILE A 243 -3.45 -11.39 0.72
C ILE A 243 -3.66 -9.94 0.32
N LEU A 244 -3.11 -9.54 -0.83
CA LEU A 244 -3.43 -8.24 -1.41
C LEU A 244 -4.89 -8.27 -1.87
N SER A 245 -5.75 -7.60 -1.12
CA SER A 245 -7.21 -7.65 -1.28
C SER A 245 -7.77 -6.39 -1.94
N GLY A 246 -6.98 -5.31 -2.01
CA GLY A 246 -7.39 -4.10 -2.68
C GLY A 246 -6.32 -3.02 -2.68
N VAL A 247 -6.73 -1.83 -3.11
CA VAL A 247 -5.92 -0.61 -3.17
C VAL A 247 -6.61 0.49 -2.39
N VAL A 248 -5.87 1.18 -1.54
CA VAL A 248 -6.35 2.37 -0.82
C VAL A 248 -6.42 3.52 -1.82
N PHE A 249 -7.56 4.18 -1.98
CA PHE A 249 -7.69 5.27 -2.97
C PHE A 249 -8.20 6.60 -2.40
N TYR A 250 -9.03 6.57 -1.35
CA TYR A 250 -9.62 7.80 -0.81
C TYR A 250 -9.60 7.82 0.73
N PRO A 251 -9.00 8.85 1.36
CA PRO A 251 -9.09 9.03 2.80
C PRO A 251 -10.40 9.73 3.16
N GLN A 252 -11.17 9.14 4.08
CA GLN A 252 -12.35 9.77 4.65
C GLN A 252 -12.03 10.31 6.05
N ARG A 253 -12.40 11.56 6.33
CA ARG A 253 -12.43 12.06 7.72
C ARG A 253 -13.55 11.32 8.43
N PHE A 254 -13.25 10.71 9.57
CA PHE A 254 -14.27 10.21 10.49
C PHE A 254 -15.24 11.37 10.78
N ARG A 255 -16.49 11.23 10.36
CA ARG A 255 -17.58 12.01 10.96
C ARG A 255 -17.89 11.29 12.27
N ASP A 256 -17.90 12.01 13.39
CA ASP A 256 -18.34 11.45 14.66
C ASP A 256 -19.68 10.73 14.44
N LEU A 257 -19.67 9.40 14.48
CA LEU A 257 -20.88 8.61 14.60
C LEU A 257 -21.37 8.76 16.04
N THR A 258 -21.87 9.95 16.36
CA THR A 258 -22.79 10.13 17.47
C THR A 258 -24.16 9.79 16.94
N ARG A 259 -24.58 8.54 17.14
CA ARG A 259 -25.96 8.13 17.35
C ARG A 259 -26.04 6.74 17.93
#